data_AF-A0A260BRP1-F1
#
_entry.id   AF-A0A260BRP1-F1
#
_cell.length_a   1.000
_cell.length_b   1.000
_cell.length_c   1.000
_cell.angle_alpha   90.00
_cell.angle_beta   90.00
_cell.angle_gamma   90.00
#
_symmetry.space_group_name_H-M   'P 1'
#
loop_
_entity.id
_entity.type
_entity.pdbx_description
1 polymer ?
#
loop_
_entity_poly.entity_id
_entity_poly.type
_entity_poly.pdbx_seq_one_letter_code
_entity_poly.pdbx_strand_id
1 'polypeptide(L)'
;MHVVGETDTGFVDDHFEFRYGRGDRWWVERNGEIVYASSSSTDTVPVARIDGQMVHQHTASLIRLGALFTPRDLFGPRSLLRRRTPPQHVTQGPTAIDHAGRPAWSTELTSPPGLTTTVVIDDGTGLVAGLSSREHGQSLRLDNLTEHVELPDDRFVWDGDTIESNDLRSFRLSW
;
A
#
# COMPACT_ATOMS: atom_id res chain seq x y z
N MET A 1 2.18 -2.77 8.74
CA MET A 1 1.10 -1.80 8.48
C MET A 1 -0.21 -2.52 8.68
N HIS A 2 -1.03 -1.96 9.56
CA HIS A 2 -2.35 -2.46 9.90
C HIS A 2 -3.40 -1.70 9.10
N VAL A 3 -4.34 -2.44 8.49
CA VAL A 3 -5.44 -1.89 7.69
C VAL A 3 -6.74 -2.43 8.26
N VAL A 4 -7.61 -1.52 8.71
CA VAL A 4 -8.91 -1.86 9.30
C VAL A 4 -10.01 -1.02 8.64
N GLY A 5 -11.10 -1.65 8.23
CA GLY A 5 -12.30 -0.93 7.80
C GLY A 5 -13.24 -1.73 6.90
N GLU A 6 -14.41 -1.15 6.62
CA GLU A 6 -15.35 -1.71 5.66
C GLU A 6 -14.90 -1.44 4.21
N THR A 7 -14.95 -2.48 3.37
CA THR A 7 -14.76 -2.39 1.91
C THR A 7 -16.03 -2.88 1.20
N ASP A 8 -16.08 -2.67 -0.11
CA ASP A 8 -17.08 -3.25 -1.02
C ASP A 8 -17.09 -4.79 -1.02
N THR A 9 -16.01 -5.43 -0.58
CA THR A 9 -15.87 -6.89 -0.46
C THR A 9 -16.07 -7.40 0.97
N GLY A 10 -16.37 -6.53 1.93
CA GLY A 10 -16.59 -6.88 3.34
C GLY A 10 -15.66 -6.14 4.30
N PHE A 11 -15.72 -6.48 5.59
CA PHE A 11 -14.82 -5.93 6.59
C PHE A 11 -13.41 -6.51 6.43
N VAL A 12 -12.41 -5.64 6.51
CA VAL A 12 -11.00 -5.99 6.46
C VAL A 12 -10.34 -5.61 7.78
N ASP A 13 -9.55 -6.53 8.32
CA ASP A 13 -8.61 -6.34 9.43
C ASP A 13 -7.37 -7.16 9.10
N ASP A 14 -6.38 -6.51 8.49
CA ASP A 14 -5.22 -7.17 7.91
C ASP A 14 -3.91 -6.49 8.30
N HIS A 15 -2.87 -7.33 8.39
CA HIS A 15 -1.50 -6.88 8.53
C HIS A 15 -0.72 -7.13 7.25
N PHE A 16 -0.08 -6.06 6.78
CA PHE A 16 0.81 -6.07 5.64
C PHE A 16 2.24 -5.69 6.05
N GLU A 17 3.20 -6.43 5.51
CA GLU A 17 4.62 -6.06 5.56
C GLU A 17 5.05 -5.53 4.20
N PHE A 18 5.67 -4.35 4.20
CA PHE A 18 6.20 -3.73 3.00
C PHE A 18 7.71 -3.65 3.08
N ARG A 19 8.37 -4.04 2.00
CA ARG A 19 9.77 -3.73 1.77
C ARG A 19 9.83 -2.89 0.51
N TYR A 20 10.42 -1.71 0.63
CA TYR A 20 10.60 -0.77 -0.47
C TYR A 20 12.08 -0.56 -0.71
N GLY A 21 12.49 -0.71 -1.97
CA GLY A 21 13.87 -0.49 -2.41
C GLY A 21 13.95 0.64 -3.45
N ARG A 22 15.16 1.17 -3.63
CA ARG A 22 15.47 2.15 -4.67
C ARG A 22 15.03 1.63 -6.05
N GLY A 23 14.48 2.49 -6.88
CA GLY A 23 14.06 2.14 -8.24
C GLY A 23 12.61 1.66 -8.34
N ASP A 24 11.78 1.89 -7.33
CA ASP A 24 10.40 1.37 -7.28
C ASP A 24 10.39 -0.17 -7.16
N ARG A 25 11.29 -0.69 -6.33
CA ARG A 25 11.35 -2.11 -5.95
C ARG A 25 10.44 -2.36 -4.77
N TRP A 26 9.69 -3.45 -4.85
CA TRP A 26 8.65 -3.75 -3.87
C TRP A 26 8.62 -5.23 -3.55
N TRP A 27 8.41 -5.50 -2.27
CA TRP A 27 7.98 -6.79 -1.77
C TRP A 27 6.86 -6.53 -0.75
N VAL A 28 5.75 -7.23 -0.89
CA VAL A 28 4.59 -7.07 -0.02
C VAL A 28 4.11 -8.43 0.43
N GLU A 29 3.98 -8.58 1.75
CA GLU A 29 3.37 -9.75 2.37
C GLU A 29 2.06 -9.35 3.05
N ARG A 30 1.09 -10.26 3.06
CA ARG A 30 -0.14 -10.18 3.84
C ARG A 30 -0.22 -11.44 4.68
N ASN A 31 -0.29 -11.28 6.01
CA ASN A 31 -0.38 -12.41 6.95
C ASN A 31 0.73 -13.47 6.73
N GLY A 32 1.96 -13.02 6.42
CA GLY A 32 3.13 -13.88 6.20
C GLY A 32 3.23 -14.49 4.80
N GLU A 33 2.29 -14.22 3.90
CA GLU A 33 2.32 -14.70 2.53
C GLU A 33 2.66 -13.57 1.56
N ILE A 34 3.58 -13.82 0.61
CA ILE A 34 3.83 -12.87 -0.47
C ILE A 34 2.56 -12.66 -1.29
N VAL A 35 2.16 -11.39 -1.40
CA VAL A 35 1.10 -10.98 -2.31
C VAL A 35 1.65 -10.23 -3.51
N TYR A 36 2.74 -9.47 -3.40
CA TYR A 36 3.30 -8.70 -4.52
C TYR A 36 4.83 -8.69 -4.49
N ALA A 37 5.46 -8.76 -5.66
CA ALA A 37 6.87 -8.46 -5.83
C ALA A 37 7.16 -7.74 -7.15
N SER A 38 8.12 -6.83 -7.12
CA SER A 38 8.62 -6.08 -8.27
C SER A 38 10.08 -5.73 -8.06
N SER A 39 10.97 -6.21 -8.94
CA SER A 39 12.41 -5.96 -8.81
C SER A 39 12.90 -4.70 -9.52
N SER A 40 12.01 -3.95 -10.19
CA SER A 40 12.31 -2.80 -11.06
C SER A 40 13.20 -3.07 -12.29
N SER A 41 13.80 -4.26 -12.40
CA SER A 41 14.53 -4.68 -13.59
C SER A 41 13.59 -4.85 -14.77
N THR A 42 14.05 -4.45 -15.97
CA THR A 42 13.36 -4.74 -17.23
C THR A 42 13.26 -6.23 -17.52
N ASP A 43 14.11 -7.03 -16.89
CA ASP A 43 14.22 -8.48 -17.12
C ASP A 43 13.29 -9.29 -16.22
N THR A 44 12.61 -8.65 -15.27
CA THR A 44 11.64 -9.31 -14.39
C THR A 44 10.28 -8.63 -14.50
N VAL A 45 9.24 -9.43 -14.74
CA VAL A 45 7.87 -8.93 -14.73
C VAL A 45 7.38 -8.91 -13.28
N PRO A 46 6.78 -7.81 -12.80
CA PRO A 46 6.15 -7.80 -11.48
C PRO A 46 5.12 -8.92 -11.35
N VAL A 47 4.98 -9.48 -10.15
CA VAL A 47 4.03 -10.56 -9.88
C VAL A 47 3.06 -10.19 -8.78
N ALA A 48 1.86 -10.76 -8.86
CA ALA A 48 0.81 -10.59 -7.87
C ALA A 48 0.11 -11.91 -7.57
N ARG A 49 -0.24 -12.12 -6.30
CA ARG A 49 -1.11 -13.21 -5.89
C ARG A 49 -2.56 -12.88 -6.22
N ILE A 50 -3.18 -13.67 -7.10
CA ILE A 50 -4.58 -13.57 -7.50
C ILE A 50 -5.17 -14.97 -7.45
N ASP A 51 -6.27 -15.14 -6.72
CA ASP A 51 -6.93 -16.45 -6.51
C ASP A 51 -5.96 -17.57 -6.07
N GLY A 52 -4.99 -17.23 -5.21
CA GLY A 52 -3.99 -18.17 -4.71
C GLY A 52 -2.83 -18.49 -5.67
N GLN A 53 -2.83 -17.94 -6.88
CA GLN A 53 -1.77 -18.13 -7.87
C GLN A 53 -0.89 -16.87 -7.99
N MET A 54 0.42 -17.05 -8.24
CA MET A 54 1.30 -15.92 -8.57
C MET A 54 1.24 -15.64 -10.07
N VAL A 55 0.91 -14.40 -10.42
CA VAL A 55 0.52 -14.01 -11.78
C VAL A 55 1.35 -12.83 -12.24
N HIS A 56 1.92 -12.94 -13.45
CA HIS A 56 2.62 -11.84 -14.10
C HIS A 56 1.71 -10.63 -14.33
N GLN A 57 2.16 -9.45 -13.89
CA GLN A 57 1.48 -8.16 -14.01
C GLN A 57 2.12 -7.33 -15.14
N HIS A 58 1.75 -7.64 -16.38
CA HIS A 58 2.23 -6.95 -17.59
C HIS A 58 1.62 -5.55 -17.80
N THR A 59 0.57 -5.22 -17.05
CA THR A 59 -0.01 -3.88 -17.01
C THR A 59 0.31 -3.25 -15.67
N ALA A 60 0.40 -1.91 -15.60
CA ALA A 60 0.65 -1.17 -14.36
C ALA A 60 -0.48 -1.31 -13.29
N SER A 61 -1.38 -2.28 -13.48
CA SER A 61 -2.41 -2.73 -12.57
C SER A 61 -1.76 -3.34 -11.34
N LEU A 62 -1.32 -2.49 -10.42
CA LEU A 62 -0.85 -2.91 -9.11
C LEU A 62 -1.92 -3.72 -8.38
N ILE A 63 -1.47 -4.57 -7.47
CA ILE A 63 -2.36 -5.15 -6.47
C ILE A 63 -3.06 -4.03 -5.74
N ARG A 64 -4.39 -4.12 -5.74
CA ARG A 64 -5.19 -3.33 -4.84
C ARG A 64 -5.26 -4.07 -3.51
N LEU A 65 -4.75 -3.44 -2.47
CA LEU A 65 -4.93 -3.80 -1.07
C LEU A 65 -6.37 -3.41 -0.70
N GLY A 66 -7.34 -4.25 -1.09
CA GLY A 66 -8.76 -3.89 -1.09
C GLY A 66 -9.12 -2.90 -2.21
N ALA A 67 -10.33 -2.34 -2.25
CA ALA A 67 -10.75 -1.48 -3.37
C ALA A 67 -10.01 -0.13 -3.49
N LEU A 68 -9.42 0.38 -2.39
CA LEU A 68 -9.03 1.80 -2.28
C LEU A 68 -7.53 2.09 -2.30
N PHE A 69 -6.67 1.12 -1.99
CA PHE A 69 -5.24 1.38 -1.84
C PHE A 69 -4.40 0.42 -2.67
N THR A 70 -3.33 0.92 -3.24
CA THR A 70 -2.23 0.14 -3.80
C THR A 70 -0.98 0.42 -2.94
N PRO A 71 0.02 -0.45 -2.89
CA PRO A 71 1.26 -0.17 -2.13
C PRO A 71 1.87 1.19 -2.49
N ARG A 72 1.79 1.60 -3.77
CA ARG A 72 2.27 2.90 -4.25
C ARG A 72 1.49 4.11 -3.72
N ASP A 73 0.27 3.92 -3.24
CA ASP A 73 -0.52 4.98 -2.60
C ASP A 73 0.11 5.41 -1.27
N LEU A 74 0.88 4.51 -0.66
CA LEU A 74 1.48 4.70 0.66
C LEU A 74 2.95 5.12 0.56
N PHE A 75 3.65 4.64 -0.47
CA PHE A 75 5.07 4.95 -0.66
C PHE A 75 5.41 5.26 -2.12
N GLY A 76 6.29 6.24 -2.35
CA GLY A 76 6.86 6.59 -3.66
C GLY A 76 6.34 7.90 -4.28
N PRO A 77 6.93 8.35 -5.40
CA PRO A 77 6.64 9.64 -6.05
C PRO A 77 5.25 9.71 -6.72
N ARG A 78 4.36 8.74 -6.44
CA ARG A 78 2.97 8.63 -6.90
C ARG A 78 2.01 8.28 -5.75
N SER A 79 2.37 8.59 -4.51
CA SER A 79 1.56 8.40 -3.30
C SER A 79 0.19 9.08 -3.37
N LEU A 80 -0.68 8.84 -2.38
CA LEU A 80 -2.02 9.44 -2.24
C LEU A 80 -2.02 10.97 -2.37
N LEU A 81 -0.88 11.61 -2.09
CA LEU A 81 -0.68 13.05 -2.27
C LEU A 81 -0.65 13.47 -3.76
N ARG A 82 -0.53 12.53 -4.70
CA ARG A 82 -0.41 12.77 -6.14
C ARG A 82 -1.50 12.11 -7.00
N ARG A 83 -2.24 11.12 -6.49
CA ARG A 83 -3.39 10.58 -7.25
C ARG A 83 -4.51 11.61 -7.28
N ARG A 84 -5.51 11.39 -8.15
CA ARG A 84 -6.70 12.24 -8.37
C ARG A 84 -7.60 12.29 -7.14
N THR A 85 -7.06 12.71 -6.03
CA THR A 85 -7.77 13.00 -4.80
C THR A 85 -8.63 14.22 -5.09
N PRO A 86 -9.92 14.21 -4.72
CA PRO A 86 -10.74 15.42 -4.77
C PRO A 86 -9.99 16.57 -4.09
N PRO A 87 -10.23 17.83 -4.47
CA PRO A 87 -9.64 18.97 -3.78
C PRO A 87 -9.81 18.82 -2.26
N GLN A 88 -8.69 18.84 -1.55
CA GLN A 88 -8.65 18.74 -0.10
C GLN A 88 -8.28 20.10 0.48
N HIS A 89 -8.93 20.45 1.58
CA HIS A 89 -8.62 21.65 2.34
C HIS A 89 -8.14 21.24 3.73
N VAL A 90 -7.05 21.86 4.17
CA VAL A 90 -6.55 21.68 5.53
C VAL A 90 -7.53 22.36 6.48
N THR A 91 -8.18 21.59 7.34
CA THR A 91 -9.09 22.11 8.37
C THR A 91 -8.39 22.31 9.71
N GLN A 92 -7.37 21.50 9.99
CA GLN A 92 -6.49 21.68 11.13
C GLN A 92 -5.03 21.64 10.67
N GLY A 93 -4.29 22.69 11.03
CA GLY A 93 -2.86 22.78 10.74
C GLY A 93 -2.05 21.62 11.34
N PRO A 94 -0.83 21.40 10.83
CA PRO A 94 0.01 20.30 11.29
C PRO A 94 0.32 20.44 12.78
N THR A 95 0.10 19.36 13.53
CA THR A 95 0.36 19.25 14.96
C THR A 95 1.40 18.16 15.17
N ALA A 96 2.48 18.46 15.91
CA ALA A 96 3.48 17.47 16.27
C ALA A 96 2.86 16.45 17.23
N ILE A 97 3.08 15.16 16.96
CA ILE A 97 2.60 14.03 17.75
C ILE A 97 3.69 12.95 17.86
N ASP A 98 3.50 12.03 18.80
CA ASP A 98 4.19 10.73 18.77
C ASP A 98 3.29 9.71 18.06
N HIS A 99 3.84 8.98 17.10
CA HIS A 99 3.16 7.88 16.43
C HIS A 99 4.02 6.62 16.49
N ALA A 100 3.57 5.63 17.26
CA ALA A 100 4.28 4.37 17.46
C ALA A 100 5.74 4.56 17.95
N GLY A 101 5.96 5.54 18.85
CA GLY A 101 7.28 5.85 19.40
C GLY A 101 8.19 6.63 18.45
N ARG A 102 7.65 7.18 17.36
CA ARG A 102 8.38 8.03 16.40
C ARG A 102 7.77 9.43 16.33
N PRO A 103 8.59 10.49 16.23
CA PRO A 103 8.11 11.83 15.95
C PRO A 103 7.35 11.89 14.61
N ALA A 104 6.17 12.50 14.63
CA ALA A 104 5.31 12.62 13.47
C ALA A 104 4.51 13.94 13.50
N TRP A 105 3.90 14.27 12.38
CA TRP A 105 2.96 15.38 12.23
C TRP A 105 1.58 14.86 11.86
N SER A 106 0.55 15.35 12.52
CA SER A 106 -0.85 15.06 12.20
C SER A 106 -1.54 16.29 11.64
N THR A 107 -2.35 16.13 10.60
CA THR A 107 -3.19 17.20 10.04
C THR A 107 -4.55 16.63 9.64
N GLU A 108 -5.58 17.47 9.70
CA GLU A 108 -6.91 17.11 9.22
C GLU A 108 -7.17 17.76 7.87
N LEU A 109 -7.64 16.93 6.93
CA LEU A 109 -8.00 17.31 5.58
C LEU A 109 -9.50 17.07 5.42
N THR A 110 -10.20 18.00 4.77
CA THR A 110 -11.60 17.81 4.38
C THR A 110 -11.72 17.82 2.87
N SER A 111 -12.49 16.86 2.34
CA SER A 111 -12.78 16.72 0.91
C SER A 111 -14.29 16.80 0.65
N PRO A 112 -14.75 17.34 -0.49
CA PRO A 112 -16.17 17.29 -0.87
C PRO A 112 -16.68 15.84 -0.90
N PRO A 113 -17.87 15.54 -0.33
CA PRO A 113 -18.92 16.46 0.14
C PRO A 113 -18.80 16.94 1.61
N GLY A 114 -17.66 16.76 2.26
CA GLY A 114 -17.42 17.12 3.67
C GLY A 114 -16.78 16.00 4.48
N LEU A 115 -16.14 15.04 3.82
CA LEU A 115 -15.45 13.92 4.47
C LEU A 115 -14.14 14.41 5.08
N THR A 116 -13.94 14.16 6.37
CA THR A 116 -12.73 14.53 7.09
C THR A 116 -11.80 13.32 7.24
N THR A 117 -10.56 13.50 6.85
CA THR A 117 -9.50 12.51 6.96
C THR A 117 -8.36 13.10 7.79
N THR A 118 -7.95 12.39 8.83
CA THR A 118 -6.71 12.66 9.54
C THR A 118 -5.57 11.97 8.81
N VAL A 119 -4.50 12.71 8.53
CA VAL A 119 -3.26 12.19 7.95
C VAL A 119 -2.15 12.34 8.96
N VAL A 120 -1.39 11.28 9.19
CA VAL A 120 -0.17 11.27 10.01
C VAL A 120 1.03 11.03 9.12
N ILE A 121 2.05 11.88 9.24
CA ILE A 121 3.29 11.85 8.47
C ILE A 121 4.47 11.67 9.44
N ASP A 122 5.27 10.63 9.26
CA ASP A 122 6.51 10.41 10.01
C ASP A 122 7.51 11.55 9.71
N ASP A 123 8.04 12.19 10.75
CA ASP A 123 8.91 13.37 10.61
C ASP A 123 10.27 13.01 10.01
N GLY A 124 10.82 11.85 10.36
CA GLY A 124 12.14 11.42 9.90
C GLY A 124 12.17 11.03 8.42
N THR A 125 11.12 10.37 7.94
CA THR A 125 11.06 9.79 6.59
C THR A 125 10.10 10.50 5.64
N GLY A 126 9.19 11.33 6.15
CA GLY A 126 8.12 11.96 5.38
C GLY A 126 7.05 10.98 4.88
N LEU A 127 7.05 9.74 5.38
CA LEU A 127 6.08 8.72 4.99
C LEU A 127 4.72 8.97 5.65
N VAL A 128 3.64 8.65 4.94
CA VAL A 128 2.30 8.62 5.55
C VAL A 128 2.23 7.41 6.50
N ALA A 129 2.35 7.68 7.79
CA ALA A 129 2.31 6.68 8.85
C ALA A 129 0.88 6.37 9.30
N GLY A 130 -0.09 7.22 8.95
CA GLY A 130 -1.49 6.95 9.28
C GLY A 130 -2.46 7.71 8.41
N LEU A 131 -3.61 7.07 8.14
CA LEU A 131 -4.78 7.67 7.51
C LEU A 131 -6.01 7.17 8.25
N SER A 132 -6.88 8.06 8.67
CA SER A 132 -8.15 7.66 9.27
C SER A 132 -9.28 8.59 8.89
N SER A 133 -10.45 8.04 8.62
CA SER A 133 -11.70 8.80 8.51
C SER A 133 -12.62 8.43 9.66
N ARG A 134 -13.11 9.45 10.37
CA ARG A 134 -14.03 9.28 11.50
C ARG A 134 -15.39 8.75 11.02
N GLU A 135 -15.80 9.16 9.83
CA GLU A 135 -17.08 8.86 9.21
C GLU A 135 -17.16 7.43 8.70
N HIS A 136 -16.04 6.87 8.24
CA HIS A 136 -16.01 5.56 7.62
C HIS A 136 -15.44 4.46 8.52
N GLY A 137 -14.95 4.79 9.72
CA GLY A 137 -14.28 3.82 10.61
C GLY A 137 -13.07 3.15 9.95
N GLN A 138 -12.57 3.72 8.86
CA GLN A 138 -11.44 3.21 8.10
C GLN A 138 -10.18 3.80 8.69
N SER A 139 -9.20 2.93 8.93
CA SER A 139 -7.89 3.33 9.36
C SER A 139 -6.81 2.50 8.67
N LEU A 140 -5.75 3.22 8.31
CA LEU A 140 -4.47 2.67 7.92
C LEU A 140 -3.46 3.18 8.93
N ARG A 141 -2.64 2.28 9.44
CA ARG A 141 -1.63 2.59 10.45
C ARG A 141 -0.32 1.87 10.18
N LEU A 142 0.77 2.62 10.25
CA LEU A 142 2.12 2.09 10.22
C LEU A 142 2.54 1.74 11.66
N ASP A 143 2.50 0.46 12.01
CA ASP A 143 2.84 0.02 13.37
C ASP A 143 4.34 -0.01 13.64
N ASN A 144 5.13 -0.30 12.60
CA ASN A 144 6.57 -0.41 12.69
C ASN A 144 7.22 0.04 11.39
N LEU A 145 8.36 0.72 11.50
CA LEU A 145 9.18 1.21 10.40
C LEU A 145 10.64 0.97 10.73
N THR A 146 11.31 0.18 9.89
CA THR A 146 12.76 -0.03 9.96
C THR A 146 13.40 0.51 8.70
N GLU A 147 14.40 1.36 8.88
CA GLU A 147 15.15 1.96 7.79
C GLU A 147 16.45 1.18 7.56
N HIS A 148 16.73 0.87 6.29
CA HIS A 148 17.95 0.19 5.88
C HIS A 148 18.69 1.08 4.88
N VAL A 149 20.02 1.13 4.98
CA VAL A 149 20.86 1.85 4.00
C VAL A 149 20.69 1.25 2.61
N GLU A 150 20.65 -0.09 2.54
CA GLU A 150 20.39 -0.85 1.33
C GLU A 150 19.79 -2.21 1.69
N LEU A 151 18.89 -2.70 0.84
CA LEU A 151 18.36 -4.06 0.89
C LEU A 151 18.90 -4.85 -0.31
N PRO A 152 19.33 -6.11 -0.12
CA PRO A 152 19.77 -6.98 -1.20
C PRO A 152 18.73 -7.12 -2.32
N ASP A 153 19.20 -7.21 -3.57
CA ASP A 153 18.32 -7.21 -4.75
C ASP A 153 17.39 -8.43 -4.83
N ASP A 154 17.88 -9.58 -4.37
CA ASP A 154 17.14 -10.84 -4.29
C ASP A 154 15.89 -10.76 -3.39
N ARG A 155 15.85 -9.82 -2.45
CA ARG A 155 14.68 -9.57 -1.58
C ARG A 155 13.45 -9.04 -2.32
N PHE A 156 13.60 -8.66 -3.59
CA PHE A 156 12.52 -8.07 -4.40
C PHE A 156 12.14 -8.94 -5.61
N VAL A 157 12.76 -10.11 -5.76
CA VAL A 157 12.54 -11.03 -6.86
C VAL A 157 11.73 -12.22 -6.37
N TRP A 158 10.63 -12.52 -7.05
CA TRP A 158 9.93 -13.79 -6.88
C TRP A 158 10.60 -14.85 -7.76
N ASP A 159 11.00 -15.96 -7.16
CA ASP A 159 11.72 -17.06 -7.79
C ASP A 159 10.89 -18.36 -7.90
N GLY A 160 9.66 -18.37 -7.37
CA GLY A 160 8.75 -19.50 -7.46
C GLY A 160 7.91 -19.53 -8.73
N ASP A 161 7.02 -20.51 -8.81
CA ASP A 161 6.15 -20.68 -9.97
C ASP A 161 5.26 -19.47 -10.23
N THR A 162 5.08 -19.14 -11.51
CA THR A 162 4.26 -18.03 -11.99
C THR A 162 3.45 -18.45 -13.20
N ILE A 163 2.22 -17.94 -13.30
CA ILE A 163 1.38 -18.11 -14.48
C ILE A 163 1.18 -16.77 -15.21
N GLU A 164 0.80 -16.84 -16.48
CA GLU A 164 0.42 -15.66 -17.23
C GLU A 164 -0.98 -15.18 -16.83
N SER A 165 -1.20 -13.87 -16.91
CA SER A 165 -2.53 -13.28 -16.63
C SER A 165 -3.66 -13.87 -17.49
N ASN A 166 -3.36 -14.35 -18.70
CA ASN A 166 -4.33 -14.98 -19.58
C ASN A 166 -4.73 -16.38 -19.10
N ASP A 167 -3.82 -17.11 -18.46
CA ASP A 167 -4.07 -18.46 -17.96
C ASP A 167 -5.06 -18.43 -16.79
N LEU A 168 -5.01 -17.37 -15.97
CA LEU A 168 -5.95 -17.17 -14.86
C LEU A 168 -7.41 -17.06 -15.33
N ARG A 169 -7.66 -16.49 -16.52
CA ARG A 169 -9.02 -16.44 -17.09
C ARG A 169 -9.53 -17.83 -17.49
N SER A 170 -8.65 -18.70 -17.96
CA SER A 170 -8.96 -20.08 -18.34
C SER A 170 -9.38 -20.91 -17.12
N PHE A 171 -8.74 -20.69 -15.97
CA PHE A 171 -9.12 -21.33 -14.70
C PHE A 171 -10.47 -20.85 -14.18
N ARG A 172 -10.84 -19.58 -14.41
CA ARG A 172 -12.16 -19.06 -13.99
C ARG A 172 -13.32 -19.52 -14.87
N LEU A 173 -13.05 -20.02 -16.08
CA LEU A 173 -14.06 -20.49 -17.04
C LEU A 173 -14.29 -22.02 -16.99
N SER A 174 -13.53 -22.74 -16.16
CA SER A 174 -13.57 -24.21 -16.06
C SER A 174 -14.35 -24.75 -14.85
N TRP A 175 -15.07 -23.88 -14.12
CA TRP A 175 -15.93 -24.22 -12.98
C TRP A 175 -17.36 -23.73 -13.17
#